data_AF-A0A832GY78-F1
#
_entry.id   AF-A0A832GY78-F1
#
_cell.length_a   1.000
_cell.length_b   1.000
_cell.length_c   1.000
_cell.angle_alpha   90.00
_cell.angle_beta   90.00
_cell.angle_gamma   90.00
#
_symmetry.space_group_name_H-M   'P 1'
#
loop_
_entity.id
_entity.type
_entity.pdbx_description
1 polymer ?
#
loop_
_entity_poly.entity_id
_entity_poly.type
_entity_poly.pdbx_seq_one_letter_code
_entity_poly.pdbx_strand_id
1 'polypeptide(L)'
;MKYLTLLTIILVFIAGCSKMEEKKETTGNKTMPPVTKDGMNNPHSDMPGMQNNSDSKGNEQALKLSQEAFEFEKIYEKNKDEKTKKQLIEKHLAAAKELSPSTNPEHMNKETIRTSLKHFKRVLELEPDNADAKAGKEEIVQMYEMIGVPLPE
;
A
#
# COMPACT_ATOMS: atom_id res chain seq x y z
N MET A 1 -7.86 1.27 -44.45
CA MET A 1 -7.69 2.71 -44.16
C MET A 1 -8.90 3.47 -44.67
N LYS A 2 -9.84 3.84 -43.78
CA LYS A 2 -10.89 4.85 -43.99
C LYS A 2 -11.63 5.00 -42.66
N TYR A 3 -11.05 5.80 -41.76
CA TYR A 3 -11.68 6.22 -40.52
C TYR A 3 -12.60 7.39 -40.86
N LEU A 4 -13.90 7.19 -40.72
CA LEU A 4 -14.90 8.24 -40.85
C LEU A 4 -15.27 8.72 -39.44
N THR A 5 -14.89 9.96 -39.19
CA THR A 5 -15.29 10.87 -38.12
C THR A 5 -16.74 10.72 -37.63
N LEU A 6 -16.94 10.74 -36.31
CA LEU A 6 -17.86 11.72 -35.72
C LEU A 6 -17.56 11.98 -34.23
N LEU A 7 -17.09 13.19 -33.98
CA LEU A 7 -16.93 13.82 -32.68
C LEU A 7 -18.33 14.31 -32.23
N THR A 8 -18.86 13.81 -31.12
CA THR A 8 -20.03 14.42 -30.46
C THR A 8 -19.72 14.66 -28.99
N ILE A 9 -19.46 15.94 -28.72
CA ILE A 9 -19.41 16.56 -27.41
C ILE A 9 -20.85 16.66 -26.89
N ILE A 10 -21.14 16.11 -25.71
CA ILE A 10 -22.28 16.57 -24.91
C ILE A 10 -21.75 16.93 -23.52
N LEU A 11 -21.86 18.24 -23.26
CA LEU A 11 -21.58 18.95 -22.03
C LEU A 11 -22.56 18.57 -20.90
N VAL A 12 -21.98 18.42 -19.70
CA VAL A 12 -22.35 19.00 -18.39
C VAL A 12 -23.75 18.72 -17.84
N PHE A 13 -23.80 18.51 -16.51
CA PHE A 13 -24.85 18.78 -15.50
C PHE A 13 -24.89 17.58 -14.51
N ILE A 14 -24.82 17.67 -13.18
CA ILE A 14 -25.04 18.77 -12.20
C ILE A 14 -24.26 18.41 -10.92
N ALA A 15 -23.78 19.43 -10.22
CA ALA A 15 -23.29 19.40 -8.86
C ALA A 15 -24.28 18.76 -7.86
N GLY A 16 -23.76 18.03 -6.88
CA GLY A 16 -24.53 17.44 -5.79
C GLY A 16 -23.71 17.23 -4.52
N CYS A 17 -22.96 18.24 -4.09
CA CYS A 17 -22.46 18.32 -2.71
C CYS A 17 -23.65 18.57 -1.78
N SER A 18 -24.03 17.58 -0.99
CA SER A 18 -24.79 17.82 0.25
C SER A 18 -23.93 17.37 1.43
N LYS A 19 -23.24 18.37 1.97
CA LYS A 19 -22.63 18.37 3.31
C LYS A 19 -23.77 18.31 4.31
N MET A 20 -23.88 17.23 5.08
CA MET A 20 -24.82 17.13 6.19
C MET A 20 -24.04 17.26 7.50
N GLU A 21 -24.31 18.35 8.20
CA GLU A 21 -23.75 18.68 9.51
C GLU A 21 -24.26 17.74 10.62
N GLU A 22 -23.32 17.51 11.53
CA GLU A 22 -23.40 17.10 12.93
C GLU A 22 -24.79 17.16 13.58
N LYS A 23 -25.25 16.00 14.10
CA LYS A 23 -26.27 15.96 15.15
C LYS A 23 -25.59 15.74 16.50
N LYS A 24 -25.53 16.82 17.29
CA LYS A 24 -25.17 16.85 18.69
C LYS A 24 -26.46 16.86 19.53
N GLU A 25 -26.71 15.80 20.28
CA GLU A 25 -27.61 15.77 21.45
C GLU A 25 -26.80 15.05 22.55
N THR A 26 -26.29 15.72 23.59
CA THR A 26 -26.95 16.38 24.74
C THR A 26 -27.43 15.38 25.81
N THR A 27 -26.58 15.27 26.84
CA THR A 27 -26.91 15.22 28.27
C THR A 27 -27.36 13.91 28.92
N GLY A 28 -26.54 13.47 29.89
CA GLY A 28 -26.88 12.45 30.88
C GLY A 28 -25.84 12.37 32.00
N ASN A 29 -25.78 13.43 32.82
CA ASN A 29 -24.96 13.55 34.03
C ASN A 29 -25.31 12.46 35.07
N LYS A 30 -24.31 11.77 35.65
CA LYS A 30 -24.26 11.44 37.10
C LYS A 30 -23.03 10.60 37.51
N THR A 31 -22.24 11.21 38.39
CA THR A 31 -21.55 10.64 39.57
C THR A 31 -20.25 9.84 39.36
N MET A 32 -19.12 10.52 39.60
CA MET A 32 -17.83 9.90 39.98
C MET A 32 -17.85 9.46 41.46
N PRO A 33 -17.21 8.33 41.80
CA PRO A 33 -16.59 8.14 43.11
C PRO A 33 -15.06 8.41 43.06
N PRO A 34 -14.45 9.05 44.09
CA PRO A 34 -13.01 9.28 44.15
C PRO A 34 -12.32 8.29 45.08
N VAL A 35 -11.44 7.41 44.58
CA VAL A 35 -10.57 6.53 45.40
C VAL A 35 -9.44 6.01 44.48
N THR A 36 -8.12 6.05 44.71
CA THR A 36 -7.18 6.63 45.68
C THR A 36 -5.81 6.55 44.98
N LYS A 37 -4.92 7.51 45.23
CA LYS A 37 -3.47 7.36 44.99
C LYS A 37 -2.94 6.41 46.06
N ASP A 38 -2.31 5.31 45.66
CA ASP A 38 -1.21 4.68 46.39
C ASP A 38 -0.53 3.63 45.50
N GLY A 39 0.80 3.61 45.50
CA GLY A 39 1.59 2.49 44.98
C GLY A 39 2.49 2.81 43.79
N MET A 40 3.53 3.61 44.03
CA MET A 40 4.81 3.41 43.36
C MET A 40 5.23 1.94 43.52
N ASN A 41 5.71 1.28 42.46
CA ASN A 41 6.85 0.36 42.43
C ASN A 41 7.04 -0.23 41.03
N ASN A 42 8.05 0.27 40.30
CA ASN A 42 8.76 -0.54 39.31
C ASN A 42 9.47 -1.70 40.04
N PRO A 43 9.57 -2.87 39.42
CA PRO A 43 10.89 -3.24 38.91
C PRO A 43 10.85 -3.89 37.53
N HIS A 44 11.88 -3.56 36.74
CA HIS A 44 12.38 -4.36 35.62
C HIS A 44 12.36 -5.85 35.97
N SER A 45 11.80 -6.67 35.08
CA SER A 45 12.02 -8.10 35.05
C SER A 45 12.19 -8.51 33.60
N ASP A 46 13.39 -8.98 33.30
CA ASP A 46 13.91 -9.40 32.01
C ASP A 46 12.93 -10.30 31.24
N MET A 47 12.38 -9.78 30.15
CA MET A 47 12.00 -10.67 29.04
C MET A 47 13.25 -10.87 28.19
N PRO A 48 13.65 -12.12 27.90
CA PRO A 48 14.76 -12.37 27.00
C PRO A 48 14.41 -11.72 25.66
N GLY A 49 15.30 -10.86 25.18
CA GLY A 49 15.24 -10.30 23.84
C GLY A 49 15.09 -11.46 22.86
N MET A 50 13.86 -11.64 22.37
CA MET A 50 13.58 -12.52 21.26
C MET A 50 14.15 -11.79 20.05
N GLN A 51 15.46 -12.02 19.86
CA GLN A 51 16.21 -11.57 18.71
C GLN A 51 15.53 -12.19 17.50
N ASN A 52 14.68 -11.40 16.84
CA ASN A 52 14.02 -11.75 15.60
C ASN A 52 15.11 -11.91 14.54
N ASN A 53 15.62 -13.13 14.38
CA ASN A 53 16.41 -13.53 13.21
C ASN A 53 15.54 -13.61 11.93
N SER A 54 14.37 -12.96 11.91
CA SER A 54 13.36 -13.03 10.86
C SER A 54 13.62 -12.03 9.74
N ASP A 55 14.44 -11.00 9.98
CA ASP A 55 14.68 -9.91 9.02
C ASP A 55 15.40 -10.41 7.76
N SER A 56 16.23 -11.44 7.88
CA SER A 56 16.97 -11.98 6.73
C SER A 56 16.11 -12.87 5.83
N LYS A 57 15.13 -13.60 6.37
CA LYS A 57 14.29 -14.53 5.57
C LYS A 57 13.17 -13.82 4.83
N GLY A 58 12.55 -12.80 5.45
CA GLY A 58 11.51 -12.00 4.79
C GLY A 58 12.05 -11.28 3.55
N ASN A 59 13.29 -10.78 3.63
CA ASN A 59 13.92 -10.08 2.52
C ASN A 59 14.26 -11.02 1.33
N GLU A 60 14.70 -12.25 1.60
CA GLU A 60 14.97 -13.25 0.55
C GLU A 60 13.70 -13.64 -0.22
N GLN A 61 12.59 -13.85 0.47
CA GLN A 61 11.31 -14.19 -0.16
C GLN A 61 10.81 -13.05 -1.04
N ALA A 62 10.86 -11.81 -0.55
CA ALA A 62 10.46 -10.62 -1.30
C ALA A 62 11.28 -10.47 -2.60
N LEU A 63 12.60 -10.65 -2.52
CA LEU A 63 13.50 -10.61 -3.68
C LEU A 63 13.18 -11.70 -4.69
N LYS A 64 12.90 -12.92 -4.23
CA LYS A 64 12.54 -14.04 -5.11
C LYS A 64 11.23 -13.76 -5.84
N LEU A 65 10.20 -13.28 -5.15
CA LEU A 65 8.93 -12.91 -5.77
C LEU A 65 9.11 -11.79 -6.81
N SER A 66 9.95 -10.80 -6.51
CA SER A 66 10.29 -9.73 -7.45
C SER A 66 10.94 -10.26 -8.73
N GLN A 67 11.93 -11.14 -8.59
CA GLN A 67 12.61 -11.79 -9.72
C GLN A 67 11.63 -12.64 -10.55
N GLU A 68 10.81 -13.46 -9.90
CA GLU A 68 9.81 -14.29 -10.58
C GLU A 68 8.80 -13.44 -11.37
N ALA A 69 8.38 -12.30 -10.83
CA ALA A 69 7.46 -11.39 -11.51
C ALA A 69 8.10 -10.80 -12.78
N PHE A 70 9.35 -10.31 -12.70
CA PHE A 70 10.05 -9.78 -13.87
C PHE A 70 10.42 -10.86 -14.90
N GLU A 71 10.74 -12.08 -14.48
CA GLU A 71 10.96 -13.18 -15.43
C GLU A 71 9.66 -13.60 -16.13
N PHE A 72 8.52 -13.50 -15.44
CA PHE A 72 7.21 -13.80 -16.03
C PHE A 72 6.77 -12.79 -17.10
N GLU A 73 7.33 -11.57 -17.12
CA GLU A 73 7.13 -10.61 -18.21
C GLU A 73 7.48 -11.22 -19.56
N LYS A 74 8.55 -12.03 -19.64
CA LYS A 74 8.95 -12.70 -20.89
C LYS A 74 7.89 -13.67 -21.41
N ILE A 75 7.07 -14.23 -20.51
CA ILE A 75 5.96 -15.12 -20.88
C ILE A 75 4.79 -14.27 -21.39
N TYR A 76 4.45 -13.19 -20.68
CA TYR A 76 3.39 -12.27 -21.11
C TYR A 76 3.73 -11.60 -22.45
N GLU A 77 4.98 -11.18 -22.67
CA GLU A 77 5.42 -10.58 -23.94
C GLU A 77 5.24 -11.51 -25.15
N LYS A 78 5.36 -12.82 -24.94
CA LYS A 78 5.18 -13.83 -26.00
C LYS A 78 3.71 -14.11 -26.30
N ASN A 79 2.88 -14.22 -25.26
CA ASN A 79 1.51 -14.68 -25.41
C ASN A 79 0.50 -13.52 -25.53
N LYS A 80 0.70 -12.46 -24.74
CA LYS A 80 -0.14 -11.26 -24.65
C LYS A 80 -1.63 -11.54 -24.51
N ASP A 81 -1.97 -12.62 -23.81
CA ASP A 81 -3.34 -13.04 -23.59
C ASP A 81 -3.84 -12.65 -22.18
N GLU A 82 -5.16 -12.65 -22.01
CA GLU A 82 -5.79 -12.23 -20.75
C GLU A 82 -5.44 -13.13 -19.56
N LYS A 83 -5.21 -14.44 -19.78
CA LYS A 83 -4.83 -15.35 -18.71
C LYS A 83 -3.42 -15.04 -18.23
N THR A 84 -2.46 -14.86 -19.15
CA THR A 84 -1.09 -14.49 -18.76
C THR A 84 -1.02 -13.09 -18.16
N LYS A 85 -1.83 -12.13 -18.63
CA LYS A 85 -1.94 -10.80 -18.00
C LYS A 85 -2.37 -10.89 -16.54
N LYS A 86 -3.42 -11.67 -16.23
CA LYS A 86 -3.90 -11.87 -14.85
C LYS A 86 -2.84 -12.48 -13.95
N GLN A 87 -2.13 -13.50 -14.43
CA GLN A 87 -1.03 -14.13 -13.69
C GLN A 87 0.14 -13.15 -13.46
N LEU A 88 0.45 -12.32 -14.45
CA LEU A 88 1.48 -11.29 -14.32
C LEU A 88 1.09 -10.23 -13.27
N ILE A 89 -0.18 -9.79 -13.28
CA ILE A 89 -0.74 -8.89 -12.26
C ILE A 89 -0.60 -9.49 -10.86
N GLU A 90 -1.03 -10.75 -10.66
CA GLU A 90 -0.93 -11.44 -9.37
C GLU A 90 0.52 -11.52 -8.86
N LYS A 91 1.47 -11.84 -9.75
CA LYS A 91 2.89 -11.91 -9.41
C LYS A 91 3.47 -10.56 -9.01
N HIS A 92 3.20 -9.51 -9.77
CA HIS A 92 3.65 -8.16 -9.43
C HIS A 92 3.00 -7.66 -8.14
N LEU A 93 1.72 -7.95 -7.92
CA LEU A 93 1.04 -7.54 -6.70
C LEU A 93 1.60 -8.25 -5.47
N ALA A 94 1.88 -9.56 -5.57
CA ALA A 94 2.51 -10.32 -4.49
C ALA A 94 3.92 -9.79 -4.17
N ALA A 95 4.74 -9.54 -5.20
CA ALA A 95 6.06 -8.96 -5.02
C ALA A 95 6.00 -7.57 -4.37
N ALA A 96 5.08 -6.71 -4.81
CA ALA A 96 4.90 -5.37 -4.25
C ALA A 96 4.55 -5.43 -2.76
N LYS A 97 3.58 -6.26 -2.39
CA LYS A 97 3.11 -6.40 -0.99
C LYS A 97 4.23 -6.92 -0.08
N GLU A 98 4.98 -7.93 -0.51
CA GLU A 98 6.08 -8.49 0.30
C GLU A 98 7.26 -7.51 0.43
N LEU A 99 7.53 -6.71 -0.61
CA LEU A 99 8.57 -5.67 -0.58
C LEU A 99 8.15 -4.40 0.17
N SER A 100 6.87 -4.24 0.49
CA SER A 100 6.39 -3.03 1.17
C SER A 100 6.79 -3.09 2.64
N PRO A 101 7.71 -2.23 3.12
CA PRO A 101 8.14 -2.28 4.50
C PRO A 101 6.98 -1.87 5.41
N SER A 102 7.01 -2.33 6.66
CA SER A 102 6.12 -1.80 7.69
C SER A 102 6.34 -0.30 7.86
N THR A 103 5.36 0.41 8.44
CA THR A 103 5.42 1.86 8.69
C THR A 103 6.49 2.29 9.71
N ASN A 104 7.38 1.40 10.15
CA ASN A 104 8.52 1.73 11.02
C ASN A 104 9.69 2.27 10.17
N PRO A 105 10.08 3.55 10.31
CA PRO A 105 11.16 4.17 9.54
C PRO A 105 12.52 3.49 9.66
N GLU A 106 12.81 2.83 10.79
CA GLU A 106 14.09 2.17 11.00
C GLU A 106 14.29 0.94 10.09
N HIS A 107 13.21 0.39 9.52
CA HIS A 107 13.25 -0.75 8.60
C HIS A 107 12.95 -0.36 7.14
N MET A 108 12.85 0.94 6.85
CA MET A 108 12.57 1.44 5.51
C MET A 108 13.85 1.44 4.64
N ASN A 109 14.04 0.36 3.87
CA ASN A 109 15.09 0.31 2.84
C ASN A 109 14.60 1.01 1.55
N LYS A 110 15.29 2.09 1.16
CA LYS A 110 14.99 2.87 -0.06
C LYS A 110 14.90 2.04 -1.34
N GLU A 111 15.77 1.04 -1.50
CA GLU A 111 15.77 0.17 -2.67
C GLU A 111 14.55 -0.74 -2.70
N THR A 112 14.18 -1.28 -1.54
CA THR A 112 12.99 -2.13 -1.38
C THR A 112 11.71 -1.32 -1.66
N ILE A 113 11.60 -0.11 -1.09
CA ILE A 113 10.49 0.82 -1.34
C ILE A 113 10.40 1.18 -2.84
N ARG A 114 11.53 1.47 -3.48
CA ARG A 114 11.59 1.74 -4.93
C ARG A 114 11.12 0.56 -5.77
N THR A 115 11.53 -0.65 -5.38
CA THR A 115 11.17 -1.87 -6.09
C THR A 115 9.69 -2.19 -5.91
N SER A 116 9.15 -2.02 -4.70
CA SER A 116 7.71 -2.12 -4.42
C SER A 116 6.90 -1.15 -5.28
N LEU A 117 7.31 0.14 -5.33
CA LEU A 117 6.64 1.15 -6.15
C LEU A 117 6.63 0.75 -7.64
N LYS A 118 7.75 0.22 -8.16
CA LYS A 118 7.83 -0.24 -9.54
C LYS A 118 6.82 -1.35 -9.84
N HIS A 119 6.63 -2.29 -8.91
CA HIS A 119 5.64 -3.35 -9.07
C HIS A 119 4.20 -2.83 -9.04
N PHE A 120 3.85 -1.93 -8.11
CA PHE A 120 2.52 -1.32 -8.09
C PHE A 120 2.25 -0.50 -9.36
N LYS A 121 3.21 0.31 -9.82
CA LYS A 121 3.12 1.03 -11.11
C LYS A 121 2.85 0.05 -12.25
N ARG A 122 3.56 -1.08 -12.29
CA ARG A 122 3.38 -2.09 -13.34
C ARG A 122 2.01 -2.75 -13.31
N VAL A 123 1.45 -3.05 -12.14
CA VAL A 123 0.07 -3.55 -12.03
C VAL A 123 -0.91 -2.53 -12.60
N LEU A 124 -0.74 -1.24 -12.29
CA LEU A 124 -1.61 -0.17 -12.79
C LEU A 124 -1.47 0.10 -14.30
N GLU A 125 -0.33 -0.22 -14.90
CA GLU A 125 -0.18 -0.21 -16.37
C GLU A 125 -1.00 -1.32 -17.04
N LEU A 126 -1.08 -2.49 -16.39
CA LEU A 126 -1.80 -3.67 -16.92
C LEU A 126 -3.30 -3.65 -16.58
N GLU A 127 -3.65 -3.07 -15.43
CA GLU A 127 -5.01 -2.95 -14.90
C GLU A 127 -5.14 -1.60 -14.14
N PRO A 128 -5.51 -0.51 -14.85
CA PRO A 128 -5.57 0.83 -14.27
C PRO A 128 -6.53 0.99 -13.09
N ASP A 129 -7.53 0.11 -12.97
CA ASP A 129 -8.54 0.13 -11.92
C ASP A 129 -8.29 -0.84 -10.77
N ASN A 130 -7.11 -1.46 -10.72
CA ASN A 130 -6.74 -2.35 -9.62
C ASN A 130 -6.70 -1.59 -8.29
N ALA A 131 -7.69 -1.84 -7.43
CA ALA A 131 -7.85 -1.13 -6.16
C ALA A 131 -6.66 -1.37 -5.21
N ASP A 132 -6.17 -2.60 -5.13
CA ASP A 132 -5.03 -2.97 -4.28
C ASP A 132 -3.75 -2.23 -4.71
N ALA A 133 -3.51 -2.10 -6.01
CA ALA A 133 -2.34 -1.41 -6.52
C ALA A 133 -2.43 0.11 -6.38
N LYS A 134 -3.64 0.68 -6.47
CA LYS A 134 -3.87 2.10 -6.14
C LYS A 134 -3.54 2.37 -4.67
N ALA A 135 -4.10 1.57 -3.76
CA ALA A 135 -3.88 1.70 -2.32
C ALA A 135 -2.40 1.49 -1.96
N GLY A 136 -1.79 0.40 -2.44
CA GLY A 136 -0.38 0.10 -2.16
C GLY A 136 0.58 1.15 -2.74
N LYS A 137 0.30 1.70 -3.92
CA LYS A 137 1.08 2.82 -4.46
C LYS A 137 1.00 4.05 -3.54
N GLU A 138 -0.17 4.37 -3.04
CA GLU A 138 -0.37 5.50 -2.13
C GLU A 138 0.38 5.32 -0.81
N GLU A 139 0.31 4.13 -0.21
CA GLU A 139 1.09 3.78 0.99
C GLU A 139 2.60 3.94 0.76
N ILE A 140 3.12 3.44 -0.37
CA ILE A 140 4.53 3.59 -0.71
C ILE A 140 4.91 5.05 -0.95
N VAL A 141 4.04 5.86 -1.56
CA VAL A 141 4.27 7.31 -1.72
C VAL A 141 4.38 8.00 -0.36
N GLN A 142 3.52 7.66 0.60
CA GLN A 142 3.61 8.20 1.97
C GLN A 142 4.93 7.79 2.64
N MET A 143 5.43 6.58 2.39
CA MET A 143 6.74 6.16 2.90
C MET A 143 7.88 7.00 2.33
N TYR A 144 7.83 7.37 1.04
CA TYR A 144 8.80 8.30 0.43
C TYR A 144 8.82 9.66 1.14
N GLU A 145 7.65 10.19 1.48
CA GLU A 145 7.51 11.44 2.24
C GLU A 145 8.10 11.30 3.65
N MET A 146 7.81 10.18 4.34
CA MET A 146 8.31 9.92 5.69
C MET A 146 9.84 9.82 5.77
N ILE A 147 10.48 9.20 4.78
CA ILE A 147 11.95 9.07 4.73
C ILE A 147 12.64 10.27 4.09
N GLY A 148 11.89 11.27 3.63
CA GLY A 148 12.43 12.51 3.07
C GLY A 148 13.20 12.33 1.76
N VAL A 149 12.86 11.31 0.95
CA VAL A 149 13.49 11.09 -0.35
C VAL A 149 12.51 11.36 -1.49
N PRO A 150 12.95 11.96 -2.61
CA PRO A 150 12.06 12.27 -3.71
C PRO A 150 11.52 11.00 -4.36
N LEU A 151 10.27 11.08 -4.83
CA LEU A 151 9.65 10.03 -5.61
C LEU A 151 10.47 9.77 -6.89
N PRO A 152 10.75 8.50 -7.24
CA PRO A 152 11.37 8.17 -8.50
C PRO A 152 10.36 8.34 -9.64
N GLU A 153 10.85 8.91 -10.75
CA GLU A 153 10.12 9.02 -12.02
C GLU A 153 9.63 7.64 -12.50
#